data_AF-A0A9N9ISV3-F1
#
_entry.id   AF-A0A9N9ISV3-F1
#
_cell.length_a   1.000
_cell.length_b   1.000
_cell.length_c   1.000
_cell.angle_alpha   90.00
_cell.angle_beta   90.00
_cell.angle_gamma   90.00
#
_symmetry.space_group_name_H-M   'P 1'
#
loop_
_entity.id
_entity.type
_entity.pdbx_description
1 polymer ?
#
loop_
_entity_poly.entity_id
_entity_poly.type
_entity_poly.pdbx_seq_one_letter_code
_entity_poly.pdbx_strand_id
1 'polypeptide(L)'
;RLQVVTTPHKSKKAKEVKLADKLYNLRDIQRSVPMNWSKSRVQEYFIWSKQVTDGAKGINTYLENLLEELYQNGTFELDGETYKCHP
;
A
#
# COMPACT_ATOMS: atom_id res chain seq x y z
N ARG A 1 -2.38 12.24 6.81
CA ARG A 1 -3.63 11.45 6.57
C ARG A 1 -4.57 12.05 5.50
N LEU A 2 -4.26 13.19 4.85
CA LEU A 2 -5.13 13.83 3.85
C LEU A 2 -5.59 12.93 2.69
N GLN A 3 -4.76 11.98 2.24
CA GLN A 3 -5.14 11.08 1.15
C GLN A 3 -6.28 10.13 1.51
N VAL A 4 -6.38 9.70 2.77
CA VAL A 4 -7.49 8.84 3.23
C VAL A 4 -8.82 9.59 3.08
N VAL A 5 -8.84 10.85 3.48
CA VAL A 5 -10.04 11.71 3.41
C VAL A 5 -10.37 12.09 1.96
N THR A 6 -9.36 12.39 1.13
CA THR A 6 -9.61 12.97 -0.20
C THR A 6 -9.79 11.95 -1.31
N THR A 7 -9.23 10.73 -1.20
CA THR A 7 -9.33 9.71 -2.27
C THR A 7 -10.77 9.33 -2.63
N PRO A 8 -11.72 9.14 -1.69
CA PRO A 8 -13.12 8.86 -2.02
C PRO A 8 -13.76 9.88 -2.97
N HIS A 9 -13.34 11.14 -2.89
CA HIS A 9 -13.88 12.25 -3.68
C HIS A 9 -13.13 12.51 -4.99
N LYS A 10 -12.11 11.71 -5.31
CA LYS A 10 -11.36 11.85 -6.57
C LYS A 10 -12.15 11.28 -7.75
N SER A 11 -11.85 11.80 -8.94
CA SER A 11 -12.35 11.24 -10.20
C SER A 11 -11.91 9.78 -10.36
N LYS A 12 -12.64 9.01 -11.19
CA LYS A 12 -12.30 7.61 -11.48
C LYS A 12 -10.83 7.44 -11.92
N LYS A 13 -10.39 8.23 -12.90
CA LYS A 13 -9.00 8.21 -13.40
C LYS A 13 -7.97 8.52 -12.30
N ALA A 14 -8.27 9.47 -11.41
CA ALA A 14 -7.37 9.79 -10.31
C ALA A 14 -7.33 8.68 -9.24
N LYS A 15 -8.44 7.95 -9.03
CA LYS A 15 -8.45 6.76 -8.16
C LYS A 15 -7.63 5.61 -8.76
N GLU A 16 -7.69 5.38 -10.08
CA GLU A 16 -6.83 4.39 -10.76
C GLU A 16 -5.34 4.68 -10.54
N VAL A 17 -4.93 5.94 -10.72
CA VAL A 17 -3.55 6.37 -10.45
C VAL A 17 -3.17 6.13 -8.98
N LYS A 18 -4.09 6.36 -8.03
CA LYS A 18 -3.82 6.11 -6.60
C LYS A 18 -3.65 4.63 -6.29
N LEU A 19 -4.44 3.75 -6.89
CA LEU A 19 -4.27 2.30 -6.74
C LEU A 19 -2.92 1.85 -7.30
N ALA A 20 -2.57 2.28 -8.51
CA ALA A 20 -1.29 1.93 -9.14
C ALA A 20 -0.08 2.46 -8.36
N ASP A 21 -0.14 3.71 -7.90
CA ASP A 21 0.88 4.33 -7.04
C ASP A 21 1.10 3.52 -5.75
N LYS A 22 0.03 3.16 -5.05
CA LYS A 22 0.15 2.38 -3.81
C LYS A 22 0.68 0.97 -4.06
N LEU A 23 0.23 0.32 -5.13
CA LEU A 23 0.73 -1.00 -5.50
C LEU A 23 2.24 -0.98 -5.77
N TYR A 24 2.71 0.00 -6.55
CA TYR A 24 4.14 0.14 -6.85
C TYR A 24 4.95 0.39 -5.57
N ASN A 25 4.56 1.37 -4.76
CA ASN A 25 5.28 1.73 -3.55
C ASN A 25 5.36 0.57 -2.55
N LEU A 26 4.28 -0.18 -2.37
CA LEU A 26 4.27 -1.33 -1.47
C LEU A 26 5.21 -2.43 -1.97
N ARG A 27 5.17 -2.78 -3.27
CA ARG A 27 6.11 -3.73 -3.86
C ARG A 27 7.57 -3.28 -3.73
N ASP A 28 7.81 -1.97 -3.83
CA ASP A 28 9.15 -1.42 -3.67
C ASP A 28 9.68 -1.61 -2.26
N ILE A 29 8.84 -1.34 -1.25
CA ILE A 29 9.19 -1.59 0.16
C ILE A 29 9.44 -3.09 0.42
N GLN A 30 8.69 -4.00 -0.21
CA GLN A 30 8.95 -5.44 -0.08
C GLN A 30 10.31 -5.86 -0.66
N ARG A 31 10.75 -5.20 -1.73
CA ARG A 31 12.06 -5.46 -2.35
C ARG A 31 13.20 -4.87 -1.54
N SER A 32 13.01 -3.65 -1.04
CA SER A 32 14.01 -2.91 -0.30
C SER A 32 13.34 -1.90 0.62
N VAL A 33 13.45 -2.13 1.92
CA VAL A 33 12.98 -1.17 2.91
C VAL A 33 13.81 0.12 2.77
N PRO A 34 13.16 1.30 2.68
CA PRO A 34 13.89 2.55 2.56
C PRO A 34 14.88 2.76 3.71
N MET A 35 16.01 3.39 3.41
CA MET A 35 17.02 3.71 4.42
C MET A 35 16.40 4.49 5.58
N ASN A 36 16.75 4.11 6.80
CA ASN A 36 16.24 4.67 8.07
C ASN A 36 14.76 4.37 8.36
N TRP A 37 14.10 3.48 7.63
CA TRP A 37 12.79 2.99 8.05
C TRP A 37 12.94 1.87 9.07
N SER A 38 12.33 2.07 10.23
CA SER A 38 12.10 1.00 11.17
C SER A 38 11.06 0.02 10.64
N LYS A 39 11.05 -1.19 11.19
CA LYS A 39 9.95 -2.15 11.01
C LYS A 39 8.58 -1.50 11.26
N SER A 40 8.44 -0.72 12.34
CA SER A 40 7.17 -0.04 12.65
C SER A 40 6.76 0.95 11.56
N ARG A 41 7.72 1.66 10.96
CA ARG A 41 7.43 2.61 9.89
C ARG A 41 6.92 1.93 8.63
N VAL A 42 7.48 0.76 8.28
CA VAL A 42 6.96 -0.07 7.18
C VAL A 42 5.50 -0.46 7.45
N GLN A 43 5.20 -0.96 8.65
CA GLN A 43 3.84 -1.37 9.01
C GLN A 43 2.86 -0.19 8.96
N GLU A 44 3.21 0.96 9.53
CA GLU A 44 2.40 2.18 9.45
C GLU A 44 2.10 2.57 8.00
N TYR A 45 3.07 2.40 7.09
CA TYR A 45 2.89 2.71 5.68
C TYR A 45 1.95 1.72 4.99
N PHE A 46 2.02 0.43 5.32
CA PHE A 46 1.07 -0.58 4.82
C PHE A 46 -0.36 -0.30 5.29
N ILE A 47 -0.55 -0.03 6.59
CA ILE A 47 -1.85 0.34 7.18
C ILE A 47 -2.40 1.60 6.52
N TRP A 48 -1.58 2.65 6.43
CA TRP A 48 -2.00 3.89 5.79
C TRP A 48 -2.33 3.70 4.32
N SER A 49 -1.56 2.86 3.61
CA SER A 49 -1.82 2.57 2.21
C SER A 49 -3.16 1.87 2.02
N LYS A 50 -3.50 0.89 2.86
CA LYS A 50 -4.81 0.22 2.83
C LYS A 50 -5.96 1.19 3.03
N GLN A 51 -5.84 2.09 4.01
CA GLN A 51 -6.85 3.14 4.24
C GLN A 51 -7.03 4.05 3.02
N VAL A 52 -5.96 4.35 2.28
CA VAL A 52 -6.04 5.16 1.06
C VAL A 52 -6.71 4.39 -0.08
N THR A 53 -6.33 3.13 -0.29
CA THR A 53 -6.86 2.29 -1.39
C THR A 53 -8.30 1.87 -1.14
N ASP A 54 -8.72 1.72 0.12
CA ASP A 54 -10.13 1.46 0.48
C ASP A 54 -11.06 2.59 0.00
N GLY A 55 -10.58 3.85 0.01
CA GLY A 55 -11.30 4.99 -0.57
C GLY A 55 -11.38 4.98 -2.11
N ALA A 56 -10.70 4.05 -2.77
CA ALA A 56 -10.67 3.89 -4.23
C ALA A 56 -11.23 2.53 -4.71
N LYS A 57 -11.94 1.78 -3.86
CA LYS A 57 -12.58 0.50 -4.21
C LYS A 57 -13.61 0.61 -5.34
N GLY A 58 -13.77 -0.48 -6.10
CA GLY A 58 -14.74 -0.60 -7.19
C GLY A 58 -14.37 0.18 -8.44
N ILE A 59 -13.10 0.57 -8.59
CA ILE A 59 -12.61 1.39 -9.69
C ILE A 59 -11.84 0.55 -10.71
N ASN A 60 -10.96 -0.33 -10.22
CA ASN A 60 -10.12 -1.19 -11.06
C ASN A 60 -9.84 -2.50 -10.31
N THR A 61 -10.67 -3.50 -10.58
CA THR A 61 -10.63 -4.81 -9.92
C THR A 61 -9.27 -5.50 -10.05
N TYR A 62 -8.57 -5.32 -11.17
CA TYR A 62 -7.25 -5.91 -11.37
C TYR A 62 -6.23 -5.36 -10.38
N LEU A 63 -6.14 -4.02 -10.25
CA LEU A 63 -5.23 -3.39 -9.29
C LEU A 63 -5.63 -3.67 -7.85
N GLU A 64 -6.94 -3.69 -7.57
CA GLU A 64 -7.48 -4.00 -6.24
C GLU A 64 -7.12 -5.43 -5.80
N ASN A 65 -7.23 -6.42 -6.69
CA ASN A 65 -6.84 -7.79 -6.37
C ASN A 65 -5.34 -7.93 -6.10
N LEU A 66 -4.50 -7.23 -6.87
CA LEU A 66 -3.05 -7.22 -6.63
C LEU A 66 -2.70 -6.56 -5.29
N LEU A 67 -3.40 -5.49 -4.92
CA LEU A 67 -3.23 -4.85 -3.61
C LEU A 67 -3.69 -5.76 -2.47
N GLU A 68 -4.82 -6.45 -2.63
CA GLU A 68 -5.34 -7.36 -1.63
C GLU A 68 -4.38 -8.53 -1.37
N GLU A 69 -3.75 -9.08 -2.41
CA GLU A 69 -2.70 -10.09 -2.27
C GLU A 69 -1.53 -9.58 -1.41
N LEU A 70 -1.09 -8.34 -1.65
CA LEU A 70 -0.03 -7.72 -0.81
C LEU A 70 -0.46 -7.50 0.63
N TYR A 71 -1.73 -7.16 0.85
CA TYR A 71 -2.28 -6.93 2.18
C TYR A 71 -2.43 -8.23 2.98
N GLN A 72 -2.70 -9.35 2.32
CA GLN A 72 -2.86 -10.64 2.99
C GLN A 72 -1.54 -11.37 3.22
N ASN A 73 -0.67 -11.34 2.21
CA ASN A 73 0.49 -12.23 2.09
C ASN A 73 1.82 -11.49 1.97
N GLY A 74 1.81 -10.15 1.91
CA GLY A 74 3.03 -9.37 1.77
C GLY A 74 4.01 -9.58 2.92
N THR A 75 5.29 -9.68 2.57
CA THR A 75 6.42 -9.65 3.49
C THR A 75 7.44 -8.61 3.06
N PHE A 76 8.33 -8.21 3.97
CA PHE A 76 9.51 -7.41 3.66
C PHE A 76 10.71 -7.91 4.45
N GLU A 77 11.91 -7.62 3.95
CA GLU A 77 13.17 -7.91 4.60
C GLU A 77 13.76 -6.65 5.25
N LEU A 78 14.23 -6.77 6.48
CA LEU A 78 14.95 -5.71 7.19
C LEU A 78 16.01 -6.36 8.07
N ASP A 79 17.26 -5.89 7.94
CA ASP A 79 18.42 -6.37 8.70
C ASP A 79 18.63 -7.91 8.64
N GLY A 80 18.30 -8.52 7.50
CA GLY A 80 18.43 -9.97 7.27
C GLY A 80 17.28 -10.81 7.82
N GLU A 81 16.25 -10.17 8.40
CA GLU A 81 15.05 -10.85 8.89
C GLU A 81 13.84 -10.54 7.99
N THR A 82 12.99 -11.55 7.78
CA THR A 82 11.72 -11.40 7.05
C THR A 82 10.56 -11.17 8.00
N TYR A 83 9.77 -10.14 7.73
CA TYR A 83 8.57 -9.80 8.50
C TYR A 83 7.33 -9.81 7.62
N LYS A 84 6.21 -10.28 8.18
CA LYS A 84 4.90 -10.15 7.54
C LYS A 84 4.43 -8.70 7.58
N CYS A 85 3.87 -8.21 6.47
CA CYS A 85 3.16 -6.94 6.40
C CYS A 85 1.77 -7.10 7.03
N HIS A 86 1.39 -6.14 7.85
CA HIS A 86 0.10 -6.08 8.52
C HIS A 86 -0.54 -4.73 8.17
N PRO A 87 -1.56 -4.71 7.32
CA PRO A 87 -2.32 -3.51 7.02
C PRO A 87 -3.47 -3.26 7.99
#